data_AF-A0A1Y6BST0-F1
#
_entry.id   AF-A0A1Y6BST0-F1
#
_cell.length_a   1.000
_cell.length_b   1.000
_cell.length_c   1.000
_cell.angle_alpha   90.00
_cell.angle_beta   90.00
_cell.angle_gamma   90.00
#
_symmetry.space_group_name_H-M   'P 1'
#
loop_
_entity.id
_entity.type
_entity.pdbx_description
1 polymer ?
#
loop_
_entity_poly.entity_id
_entity_poly.type
_entity_poly.pdbx_seq_one_letter_code
_entity_poly.pdbx_strand_id
1 'polypeptide(L)'
;MLRQTLLVVVSCSIFFLASCENQDSKQGPAPLAETKPTLKQKTRTDSWQSIQVASNPHFFQHTKGQPFFWLGDTGWLLFSKLDRAEAEYYLENRRKKGFNTIQVMVLHTVEASNFQGDHALANGDLSKPKISPGSKPSDPTQYDYWDHVDYIIDLAAKKGLWMAMVPIWGSPVKEGKVSVEQATRYSRFLVERYNNKPNIIWLNGGDTFGNEHTEVWQAIGETLAANNPNKHLITFHPRGRQMSGEWFHQQAWLDFNMFQSGHRHYHQDIAPESYRFGPDNWRYAALDYQRKPVKPTLDGEPSYEEIPHGLHNPDLPRWQARDLRRYAYWSVFAGGAGFTYGHNSVMQFYRGGDDERAFHARSEWQPALDAPGAGQMQYLKKLMLDYDYFSRIPDQSLVLNNGEKFEWLAACRGRDYAMVYNYTGREIKMQLGKVSGQRILARWYNPRSGKYTAIGRFNNKGQRTFTPPAGSAESKDWVLVIQSA
;
A
#
# COMPACT_ATOMS: atom_id res chain seq x y z
N MET A 1 38.61 -54.28 10.52
CA MET A 1 38.26 -53.73 9.19
C MET A 1 38.52 -52.22 9.21
N LEU A 2 39.27 -51.74 8.21
CA LEU A 2 39.54 -50.38 7.70
C LEU A 2 38.72 -49.21 8.31
N ARG A 3 39.19 -47.96 8.45
CA ARG A 3 40.34 -47.17 7.91
C ARG A 3 40.43 -45.86 8.73
N GLN A 4 41.62 -45.51 9.23
CA GLN A 4 42.50 -44.40 8.80
C GLN A 4 42.22 -42.97 9.30
N THR A 5 43.13 -42.54 10.17
CA THR A 5 43.59 -41.18 10.53
C THR A 5 44.24 -40.46 9.35
N LEU A 6 44.13 -39.13 9.25
CA LEU A 6 45.30 -38.29 8.98
C LEU A 6 45.13 -36.84 9.49
N LEU A 7 46.02 -36.50 10.40
CA LEU A 7 46.36 -35.18 10.91
C LEU A 7 47.42 -34.57 9.97
N VAL A 8 47.35 -33.28 9.64
CA VAL A 8 48.51 -32.56 9.08
C VAL A 8 48.73 -31.28 9.90
N VAL A 9 49.88 -31.28 10.57
CA VAL A 9 50.52 -30.13 11.21
C VAL A 9 51.57 -29.62 10.22
N VAL A 10 51.62 -28.31 9.98
CA VAL A 10 52.84 -27.64 9.47
C VAL A 10 53.00 -26.30 10.20
N SER A 11 54.06 -26.21 10.99
CA SER A 11 54.67 -24.96 11.44
C SER A 11 55.63 -24.42 10.39
N CYS A 12 55.81 -23.10 10.28
CA CYS A 12 57.15 -22.52 10.35
C CYS A 12 57.15 -20.99 10.43
N SER A 13 58.22 -20.49 11.05
CA SER A 13 58.48 -19.14 11.51
C SER A 13 58.94 -18.14 10.44
N ILE A 14 58.58 -16.88 10.68
CA ILE A 14 59.36 -15.63 10.59
C ILE A 14 60.71 -15.68 9.86
N PHE A 15 60.87 -14.81 8.84
CA PHE A 15 62.09 -14.05 8.57
C PHE A 15 61.76 -12.65 8.02
N PHE A 16 62.37 -11.64 8.60
CA PHE A 16 62.50 -10.27 8.10
C PHE A 16 63.47 -10.23 6.91
N LEU A 17 63.23 -9.35 5.93
CA LEU A 17 64.27 -8.54 5.28
C LEU A 17 63.62 -7.44 4.44
N ALA A 18 64.08 -6.21 4.67
CA ALA A 18 63.75 -5.02 3.90
C ALA A 18 64.63 -4.94 2.64
N SER A 19 64.09 -4.36 1.56
CA SER A 19 64.85 -3.56 0.60
C SER A 19 63.92 -2.64 -0.19
N CYS A 20 64.31 -1.37 -0.26
CA CYS A 20 63.75 -0.35 -1.15
C CYS A 20 64.23 -0.58 -2.60
N GLU A 21 63.38 -0.30 -3.58
CA GLU A 21 63.75 0.51 -4.77
C GLU A 21 62.51 0.92 -5.60
N ASN A 22 62.57 2.16 -6.11
CA ASN A 22 61.57 2.88 -6.89
C ASN A 22 61.41 2.35 -8.32
N GLN A 23 60.20 2.46 -8.91
CA GLN A 23 59.88 3.44 -9.98
C GLN A 23 58.53 3.15 -10.67
N ASP A 24 57.71 4.21 -10.69
CA ASP A 24 56.78 4.68 -11.74
C ASP A 24 55.93 3.70 -12.58
N SER A 25 54.60 3.81 -12.43
CA SER A 25 53.74 4.20 -13.57
C SER A 25 52.27 4.47 -13.19
N LYS A 26 51.82 5.68 -13.58
CA LYS A 26 50.46 6.06 -14.03
C LYS A 26 49.28 5.83 -13.07
N GLN A 27 49.04 6.81 -12.19
CA GLN A 27 47.72 7.02 -11.56
C GLN A 27 46.75 7.67 -12.56
N GLY A 28 45.67 6.96 -12.89
CA GLY A 28 44.48 7.56 -13.52
C GLY A 28 43.70 8.44 -12.53
N PRO A 29 42.79 9.31 -13.00
CA PRO A 29 42.08 10.23 -12.13
C PRO A 29 41.21 9.46 -11.13
N ALA A 30 41.36 9.81 -9.86
CA ALA A 30 40.58 9.26 -8.77
C ALA A 30 39.06 9.47 -9.00
N PRO A 31 38.21 8.48 -8.67
CA PRO A 31 36.77 8.68 -8.74
C PRO A 31 36.36 9.77 -7.74
N LEU A 32 35.64 10.78 -8.25
CA LEU A 32 34.97 11.79 -7.44
C LEU A 32 34.05 11.09 -6.44
N ALA A 33 34.38 11.24 -5.16
CA ALA A 33 33.54 10.78 -4.07
C ALA A 33 32.21 11.53 -4.12
N GLU A 34 31.15 10.84 -4.55
CA GLU A 34 29.77 11.29 -4.34
C GLU A 34 29.53 11.38 -2.83
N THR A 35 29.50 12.59 -2.28
CA THR A 35 28.98 12.85 -0.95
C THR A 35 27.46 12.62 -0.97
N LYS A 36 27.05 11.38 -0.77
CA LYS A 36 25.64 11.07 -0.48
C LYS A 36 25.30 11.68 0.88
N PRO A 37 24.16 12.37 1.02
CA PRO A 37 23.67 12.75 2.34
C PRO A 37 23.43 11.45 3.12
N THR A 38 24.23 11.26 4.16
CA THR A 38 24.04 10.15 5.10
C THR A 38 22.72 10.41 5.81
N LEU A 39 21.74 9.52 5.64
CA LEU A 39 20.55 9.48 6.49
C LEU A 39 21.03 9.23 7.92
N LYS A 40 21.22 10.31 8.69
CA LYS A 40 21.45 10.22 10.12
C LYS A 40 20.26 9.45 10.70
N GLN A 41 20.54 8.31 11.34
CA GLN A 41 19.58 7.65 12.22
C GLN A 41 19.19 8.67 13.30
N LYS A 42 18.05 9.33 13.09
CA LYS A 42 17.44 10.17 14.12
C LYS A 42 17.01 9.25 15.26
N THR A 43 17.63 9.44 16.41
CA THR A 43 17.09 9.05 17.70
C THR A 43 15.63 9.52 17.78
N ARG A 44 14.71 8.57 17.87
CA ARG A 44 13.27 8.77 17.67
C ARG A 44 12.64 9.36 18.94
N THR A 45 12.78 10.68 19.09
CA THR A 45 11.93 11.53 19.95
C THR A 45 11.21 12.60 19.11
N ASP A 46 11.04 12.37 17.81
CA ASP A 46 10.14 13.19 17.00
C ASP A 46 8.70 12.80 17.37
N SER A 47 7.98 13.71 18.03
CA SER A 47 6.54 13.64 18.29
C SER A 47 5.79 13.13 17.06
N TRP A 48 4.82 12.21 17.23
CA TRP A 48 3.98 11.73 16.14
C TRP A 48 3.40 12.90 15.34
N GLN A 49 3.49 12.85 14.01
CA GLN A 49 2.98 13.91 13.14
C GLN A 49 1.75 13.43 12.40
N SER A 50 0.62 14.09 12.64
CA SER A 50 -0.62 13.83 11.91
C SER A 50 -0.42 13.97 10.40
N ILE A 51 -1.21 13.24 9.63
CA ILE A 51 -1.28 13.38 8.17
C ILE A 51 -2.49 14.25 7.79
N GLN A 52 -2.39 14.88 6.62
CA GLN A 52 -3.42 15.72 6.04
C GLN A 52 -3.34 15.68 4.51
N VAL A 53 -4.39 16.14 3.83
CA VAL A 53 -4.31 16.48 2.40
C VAL A 53 -3.27 17.59 2.21
N ALA A 54 -2.42 17.46 1.20
CA ALA A 54 -1.36 18.41 0.89
C ALA A 54 -1.92 19.67 0.20
N SER A 55 -1.10 20.73 0.13
CA SER A 55 -1.46 21.96 -0.58
C SER A 55 -1.71 21.73 -2.08
N ASN A 56 -0.99 20.78 -2.68
CA ASN A 56 -1.41 20.14 -3.92
C ASN A 56 -2.35 18.98 -3.56
N PRO A 57 -3.68 19.12 -3.74
CA PRO A 57 -4.67 18.19 -3.21
C PRO A 57 -4.76 16.85 -3.97
N HIS A 58 -3.77 16.50 -4.78
CA HIS A 58 -3.57 15.14 -5.29
C HIS A 58 -2.77 14.24 -4.33
N PHE A 59 -2.22 14.80 -3.25
CA PHE A 59 -1.26 14.12 -2.37
C PHE A 59 -1.63 14.23 -0.89
N PHE A 60 -0.96 13.41 -0.08
CA PHE A 60 -0.93 13.55 1.38
C PHE A 60 0.42 14.08 1.86
N GLN A 61 0.41 14.72 3.01
CA GLN A 61 1.60 15.15 3.72
C GLN A 61 1.43 14.99 5.23
N HIS A 62 2.53 14.92 5.95
CA HIS A 62 2.53 15.21 7.38
C HIS A 62 2.24 16.71 7.61
N THR A 63 1.72 17.05 8.79
CA THR A 63 1.42 18.44 9.19
C THR A 63 2.62 19.39 9.09
N LYS A 64 3.86 18.90 9.16
CA LYS A 64 5.08 19.70 8.94
C LYS A 64 5.57 19.73 7.49
N GLY A 65 4.77 19.27 6.54
CA GLY A 65 5.01 19.37 5.09
C GLY A 65 5.80 18.23 4.47
N GLN A 66 6.24 17.21 5.23
CA GLN A 66 6.90 16.05 4.63
C GLN A 66 5.89 15.21 3.82
N PRO A 67 6.27 14.70 2.63
CA PRO A 67 5.45 13.75 1.88
C PRO A 67 4.96 12.56 2.71
N PHE A 68 3.69 12.19 2.53
CA PHE A 68 3.14 10.94 3.01
C PHE A 68 2.68 10.10 1.81
N PHE A 69 3.56 9.23 1.30
CA PHE A 69 3.15 8.22 0.33
C PHE A 69 2.43 7.08 1.06
N TRP A 70 1.14 6.89 0.78
CA TRP A 70 0.37 5.78 1.35
C TRP A 70 0.87 4.45 0.76
N LEU A 71 1.40 3.59 1.61
CA LEU A 71 1.70 2.19 1.29
C LEU A 71 0.98 1.30 2.30
N GLY A 72 -0.20 0.85 1.89
CA GLY A 72 -1.13 0.07 2.69
C GLY A 72 -0.87 -1.43 2.61
N ASP A 73 -1.14 -2.15 3.69
CA ASP A 73 -1.37 -3.60 3.71
C ASP A 73 -2.80 -3.89 4.19
N THR A 74 -3.41 -4.95 3.66
CA THR A 74 -4.75 -5.39 4.05
C THR A 74 -4.70 -6.47 5.13
N GLY A 75 -5.09 -6.11 6.35
CA GLY A 75 -5.26 -7.02 7.49
C GLY A 75 -6.69 -7.02 7.99
N TRP A 76 -7.66 -7.33 7.12
CA TRP A 76 -9.09 -7.11 7.40
C TRP A 76 -9.57 -7.68 8.74
N LEU A 77 -9.20 -8.92 9.08
CA LEU A 77 -9.64 -9.58 10.31
C LEU A 77 -8.68 -9.41 11.50
N LEU A 78 -7.84 -8.37 11.50
CA LEU A 78 -6.76 -8.20 12.49
C LEU A 78 -7.27 -8.21 13.93
N PHE A 79 -8.28 -7.38 14.22
CA PHE A 79 -8.84 -7.25 15.56
C PHE A 79 -9.63 -8.49 16.01
N SER A 80 -10.17 -9.26 15.07
CA SER A 80 -10.99 -10.42 15.38
C SER A 80 -10.17 -11.69 15.57
N LYS A 81 -9.07 -11.87 14.81
CA LYS A 81 -8.39 -13.17 14.75
C LYS A 81 -7.03 -13.21 15.42
N LEU A 82 -6.32 -12.09 15.54
CA LEU A 82 -4.96 -12.13 16.09
C LEU A 82 -4.97 -11.91 17.58
N ASP A 83 -4.16 -12.67 18.30
CA ASP A 83 -3.81 -12.33 19.67
C ASP A 83 -2.78 -11.18 19.71
N ARG A 84 -2.35 -10.80 20.94
CA ARG A 84 -1.41 -9.70 21.14
C ARG A 84 0.00 -9.95 20.58
N ALA A 85 0.47 -11.19 20.59
CA ALA A 85 1.79 -11.58 20.10
C ALA A 85 1.77 -11.74 18.58
N GLU A 86 0.69 -12.30 18.03
CA GLU A 86 0.45 -12.40 16.60
C GLU A 86 0.31 -11.01 15.96
N ALA A 87 -0.42 -10.08 16.60
CA ALA A 87 -0.51 -8.70 16.15
C ALA A 87 0.86 -8.00 16.13
N GLU A 88 1.69 -8.21 17.15
CA GLU A 88 3.08 -7.72 17.18
C GLU A 88 3.90 -8.29 16.00
N TYR A 89 3.81 -9.60 15.78
CA TYR A 89 4.50 -10.29 14.70
C TYR A 89 4.09 -9.75 13.31
N TYR A 90 2.79 -9.64 13.06
CA TYR A 90 2.23 -9.08 11.83
C TYR A 90 2.70 -7.64 11.61
N LEU A 91 2.45 -6.75 12.57
CA LEU A 91 2.75 -5.33 12.42
C LEU A 91 4.25 -5.06 12.29
N GLU A 92 5.11 -5.80 13.02
CA GLU A 92 6.56 -5.67 12.86
C GLU A 92 7.02 -6.12 11.47
N ASN A 93 6.43 -7.19 10.93
CA ASN A 93 6.73 -7.64 9.59
C ASN A 93 6.34 -6.56 8.55
N ARG A 94 5.14 -5.98 8.67
CA ARG A 94 4.68 -4.89 7.78
C ARG A 94 5.60 -3.66 7.87
N ARG A 95 5.98 -3.26 9.09
CA ARG A 95 6.92 -2.16 9.33
C ARG A 95 8.28 -2.40 8.63
N LYS A 96 8.85 -3.60 8.76
CA LYS A 96 10.13 -3.97 8.11
C LYS A 96 10.05 -3.94 6.58
N LYS A 97 8.86 -4.14 6.00
CA LYS A 97 8.59 -4.05 4.56
C LYS A 97 8.15 -2.66 4.10
N GLY A 98 8.25 -1.65 4.97
CA GLY A 98 8.04 -0.25 4.60
C GLY A 98 6.58 0.19 4.46
N PHE A 99 5.63 -0.71 4.72
CA PHE A 99 4.22 -0.36 4.87
C PHE A 99 4.08 0.69 5.99
N ASN A 100 3.17 1.64 5.80
CA ASN A 100 2.88 2.68 6.79
C ASN A 100 1.40 2.79 7.12
N THR A 101 0.53 2.06 6.42
CA THR A 101 -0.91 2.01 6.72
C THR A 101 -1.38 0.56 6.73
N ILE A 102 -2.25 0.20 7.67
CA ILE A 102 -2.89 -1.11 7.76
C ILE A 102 -4.39 -0.89 7.66
N GLN A 103 -5.03 -1.46 6.64
CA GLN A 103 -6.48 -1.46 6.51
C GLN A 103 -7.08 -2.62 7.31
N VAL A 104 -8.07 -2.32 8.14
CA VAL A 104 -8.69 -3.27 9.08
C VAL A 104 -10.20 -3.05 9.13
N MET A 105 -10.95 -4.13 9.33
CA MET A 105 -12.34 -4.03 9.73
C MET A 105 -12.39 -3.91 11.25
N VAL A 106 -13.04 -2.85 11.74
CA VAL A 106 -13.43 -2.80 13.16
C VAL A 106 -14.48 -3.88 13.36
N LEU A 107 -15.58 -3.84 12.62
CA LEU A 107 -16.60 -4.89 12.67
C LEU A 107 -16.81 -5.49 11.29
N HIS A 108 -16.48 -6.77 11.12
CA HIS A 108 -16.86 -7.53 9.93
C HIS A 108 -18.35 -7.90 9.95
N THR A 109 -18.88 -8.19 11.14
CA THR A 109 -20.29 -8.51 11.41
C THR A 109 -20.73 -7.84 12.70
N VAL A 110 -22.04 -7.79 12.97
CA VAL A 110 -22.56 -7.34 14.27
C VAL A 110 -22.23 -8.30 15.43
N GLU A 111 -21.88 -9.54 15.12
CA GLU A 111 -21.48 -10.55 16.11
C GLU A 111 -19.96 -10.64 16.30
N ALA A 112 -19.20 -9.71 15.69
CA ALA A 112 -17.74 -9.76 15.70
C ALA A 112 -17.20 -9.89 17.13
N SER A 113 -16.30 -10.86 17.29
CA SER A 113 -15.57 -11.11 18.52
C SER A 113 -14.06 -11.04 18.26
N ASN A 114 -13.28 -10.93 19.33
CA ASN A 114 -11.83 -11.02 19.29
C ASN A 114 -11.37 -12.48 19.40
N PHE A 115 -10.05 -12.70 19.42
CA PHE A 115 -9.45 -14.03 19.52
C PHE A 115 -9.82 -14.80 20.80
N GLN A 116 -10.34 -14.13 21.84
CA GLN A 116 -10.82 -14.75 23.09
C GLN A 116 -12.32 -15.06 23.07
N GLY A 117 -13.02 -14.74 21.97
CA GLY A 117 -14.47 -14.88 21.87
C GLY A 117 -15.26 -13.76 22.53
N ASP A 118 -14.61 -12.68 22.99
CA ASP A 118 -15.36 -11.54 23.55
C ASP A 118 -15.96 -10.69 22.42
N HIS A 119 -17.28 -10.50 22.48
CA HIS A 119 -18.06 -9.78 21.47
C HIS A 119 -17.90 -8.26 21.58
N ALA A 120 -17.79 -7.59 20.44
CA ALA A 120 -17.69 -6.13 20.37
C ALA A 120 -18.98 -5.41 20.81
N LEU A 121 -20.13 -6.04 20.60
CA LEU A 121 -21.46 -5.45 20.80
C LEU A 121 -22.30 -6.31 21.75
N ALA A 122 -23.17 -5.67 22.53
CA ALA A 122 -24.17 -6.38 23.32
C ALA A 122 -25.32 -6.86 22.43
N ASN A 123 -25.47 -8.19 22.29
CA ASN A 123 -26.53 -8.84 21.50
C ASN A 123 -26.59 -8.37 20.04
N GLY A 124 -25.44 -8.12 19.40
CA GLY A 124 -25.39 -7.63 18.02
C GLY A 124 -25.95 -6.22 17.79
N ASP A 125 -26.27 -5.48 18.84
CA ASP A 125 -26.81 -4.12 18.70
C ASP A 125 -25.66 -3.13 18.54
N LEU A 126 -25.50 -2.61 17.32
CA LEU A 126 -24.44 -1.66 16.96
C LEU A 126 -24.47 -0.38 17.83
N SER A 127 -25.63 0.00 18.38
CA SER A 127 -25.74 1.13 19.31
C SER A 127 -25.22 0.85 20.72
N LYS A 128 -24.83 -0.40 21.03
CA LYS A 128 -24.40 -0.85 22.36
C LYS A 128 -23.04 -1.56 22.31
N PRO A 129 -21.92 -0.83 22.11
CA PRO A 129 -20.58 -1.35 22.36
C PRO A 129 -20.48 -2.00 23.74
N LYS A 130 -19.99 -3.24 23.79
CA LYS A 130 -19.82 -4.00 25.03
C LYS A 130 -18.46 -3.67 25.64
N ILE A 131 -18.45 -2.95 26.76
CA ILE A 131 -17.23 -2.50 27.44
C ILE A 131 -17.22 -3.02 28.88
N SER A 132 -16.07 -3.49 29.33
CA SER A 132 -15.77 -3.96 30.67
C SER A 132 -14.98 -2.90 31.47
N PRO A 133 -15.09 -2.88 32.81
CA PRO A 133 -14.25 -2.02 33.63
C PRO A 133 -12.85 -2.61 33.76
N GLY A 134 -11.82 -1.85 33.39
CA GLY A 134 -10.42 -2.27 33.44
C GLY A 134 -9.84 -2.43 32.03
N SER A 135 -8.63 -2.99 31.94
CA SER A 135 -7.98 -3.29 30.65
C SER A 135 -6.89 -4.36 30.78
N LYS A 136 -7.00 -5.28 31.76
CA LYS A 136 -5.93 -6.22 32.13
C LYS A 136 -6.01 -7.48 31.26
N PRO A 137 -5.07 -7.74 30.34
CA PRO A 137 -5.20 -8.85 29.38
C PRO A 137 -5.24 -10.26 30.00
N SER A 138 -4.73 -10.40 31.23
CA SER A 138 -4.75 -11.66 31.98
C SER A 138 -6.07 -11.92 32.70
N ASP A 139 -6.98 -10.96 32.72
CA ASP A 139 -8.26 -11.04 33.41
C ASP A 139 -9.41 -10.86 32.39
N PRO A 140 -10.10 -11.94 31.98
CA PRO A 140 -11.14 -11.86 30.95
C PRO A 140 -12.36 -11.04 31.37
N THR A 141 -12.49 -10.70 32.66
CA THR A 141 -13.56 -9.81 33.14
C THR A 141 -13.22 -8.32 33.00
N GLN A 142 -11.96 -8.01 32.69
CA GLN A 142 -11.40 -6.66 32.54
C GLN A 142 -10.73 -6.43 31.18
N TYR A 143 -10.89 -7.33 30.20
CA TYR A 143 -10.26 -7.19 28.89
C TYR A 143 -11.25 -7.57 27.80
N ASP A 144 -11.92 -6.55 27.28
CA ASP A 144 -12.93 -6.72 26.25
C ASP A 144 -12.35 -6.60 24.83
N TYR A 145 -13.22 -6.78 23.85
CA TYR A 145 -12.95 -6.53 22.45
C TYR A 145 -12.26 -5.18 22.19
N TRP A 146 -12.76 -4.10 22.80
CA TRP A 146 -12.29 -2.74 22.55
C TRP A 146 -10.95 -2.44 23.19
N ASP A 147 -10.63 -3.03 24.35
CA ASP A 147 -9.29 -2.98 24.94
C ASP A 147 -8.25 -3.67 24.04
N HIS A 148 -8.66 -4.72 23.35
CA HIS A 148 -7.82 -5.38 22.36
C HIS A 148 -7.58 -4.54 21.11
N VAL A 149 -8.62 -3.86 20.61
CA VAL A 149 -8.48 -2.87 19.52
C VAL A 149 -7.54 -1.74 19.95
N ASP A 150 -7.71 -1.18 21.14
CA ASP A 150 -6.85 -0.12 21.70
C ASP A 150 -5.37 -0.54 21.72
N TYR A 151 -5.11 -1.75 22.22
CA TYR A 151 -3.75 -2.30 22.28
C TYR A 151 -3.11 -2.36 20.90
N ILE A 152 -3.84 -2.89 19.90
CA ILE A 152 -3.31 -3.04 18.54
C ILE A 152 -3.07 -1.68 17.89
N ILE A 153 -3.96 -0.69 18.10
CA ILE A 153 -3.77 0.67 17.61
C ILE A 153 -2.51 1.31 18.21
N ASP A 154 -2.31 1.18 19.53
CA ASP A 154 -1.13 1.70 20.21
C ASP A 154 0.15 0.99 19.77
N LEU A 155 0.06 -0.31 19.50
CA LEU A 155 1.17 -1.10 18.97
C LEU A 155 1.57 -0.64 17.57
N ALA A 156 0.58 -0.41 16.70
CA ALA A 156 0.79 0.17 15.39
C ALA A 156 1.43 1.57 15.47
N ALA A 157 0.98 2.42 16.41
CA ALA A 157 1.55 3.74 16.63
C ALA A 157 3.04 3.66 17.05
N LYS A 158 3.40 2.77 17.97
CA LYS A 158 4.82 2.54 18.35
C LYS A 158 5.69 2.16 17.13
N LYS A 159 5.08 1.46 16.16
CA LYS A 159 5.74 1.03 14.93
C LYS A 159 5.73 2.06 13.80
N GLY A 160 5.04 3.19 13.94
CA GLY A 160 4.91 4.18 12.85
C GLY A 160 3.86 3.80 11.81
N LEU A 161 2.87 2.99 12.18
CA LEU A 161 1.81 2.49 11.31
C LEU A 161 0.49 3.20 11.62
N TRP A 162 -0.17 3.65 10.56
CA TRP A 162 -1.53 4.16 10.56
C TRP A 162 -2.54 3.02 10.49
N MET A 163 -3.64 3.13 11.22
CA MET A 163 -4.77 2.21 11.21
C MET A 163 -5.89 2.84 10.39
N ALA A 164 -6.12 2.30 9.20
CA ALA A 164 -7.25 2.63 8.33
C ALA A 164 -8.44 1.74 8.69
N MET A 165 -9.36 2.28 9.48
CA MET A 165 -10.38 1.53 10.19
C MET A 165 -11.72 1.62 9.47
N VAL A 166 -12.22 0.48 8.98
CA VAL A 166 -13.59 0.35 8.48
C VAL A 166 -14.54 0.18 9.67
N PRO A 167 -15.42 1.16 9.98
CA PRO A 167 -16.26 1.11 11.18
C PRO A 167 -17.13 -0.15 11.27
N ILE A 168 -17.80 -0.49 10.19
CA ILE A 168 -18.68 -1.66 10.04
C ILE A 168 -18.69 -2.04 8.57
N TRP A 169 -18.50 -3.32 8.25
CA TRP A 169 -18.48 -3.79 6.86
C TRP A 169 -19.84 -3.62 6.17
N GLY A 170 -19.87 -3.69 4.85
CA GLY A 170 -21.08 -3.49 4.05
C GLY A 170 -22.17 -4.53 4.27
N SER A 171 -21.82 -5.80 4.51
CA SER A 171 -22.80 -6.90 4.56
C SER A 171 -23.86 -6.70 5.66
N PRO A 172 -23.53 -6.39 6.93
CA PRO A 172 -24.55 -6.10 7.95
C PRO A 172 -25.49 -4.94 7.60
N VAL A 173 -24.98 -3.89 6.94
CA VAL A 173 -25.80 -2.75 6.53
C VAL A 173 -26.76 -3.16 5.42
N LYS A 174 -26.26 -3.89 4.41
CA LYS A 174 -27.06 -4.44 3.32
C LYS A 174 -28.15 -5.41 3.80
N GLU A 175 -27.86 -6.18 4.85
CA GLU A 175 -28.79 -7.11 5.48
C GLU A 175 -29.85 -6.41 6.36
N GLY A 176 -29.82 -5.08 6.48
CA GLY A 176 -30.75 -4.31 7.29
C GLY A 176 -30.52 -4.43 8.81
N LYS A 177 -29.34 -4.91 9.23
CA LYS A 177 -28.98 -5.06 10.66
C LYS A 177 -28.49 -3.75 11.30
N VAL A 178 -28.37 -2.69 10.51
CA VAL A 178 -27.85 -1.40 10.94
C VAL A 178 -28.80 -0.29 10.54
N SER A 179 -29.40 0.38 11.53
CA SER A 179 -30.18 1.60 11.31
C SER A 179 -29.29 2.86 11.30
N VAL A 180 -29.81 3.97 10.77
CA VAL A 180 -29.18 5.29 10.82
C VAL A 180 -28.88 5.72 12.27
N GLU A 181 -29.80 5.46 13.20
CA GLU A 181 -29.62 5.78 14.61
C GLU A 181 -28.48 4.98 15.23
N GLN A 182 -28.44 3.66 14.97
CA GLN A 182 -27.37 2.80 15.45
C GLN A 182 -26.01 3.23 14.89
N ALA A 183 -25.95 3.51 13.58
CA ALA A 183 -24.75 3.97 12.92
C ALA A 183 -24.23 5.31 13.48
N THR A 184 -25.13 6.25 13.79
CA THR A 184 -24.80 7.52 14.45
C THR A 184 -24.21 7.31 15.84
N ARG A 185 -24.90 6.54 16.70
CA ARG A 185 -24.43 6.27 18.07
C ARG A 185 -23.08 5.55 18.07
N TYR A 186 -22.93 4.56 17.21
CA TYR A 186 -21.70 3.78 17.08
C TYR A 186 -20.53 4.62 16.56
N SER A 187 -20.74 5.42 15.52
CA SER A 187 -19.70 6.30 14.97
C SER A 187 -19.24 7.33 15.99
N ARG A 188 -20.17 7.83 16.83
CA ARG A 188 -19.84 8.69 17.97
C ARG A 188 -18.97 7.97 19.00
N PHE A 189 -19.33 6.74 19.38
CA PHE A 189 -18.51 5.94 20.27
C PHE A 189 -17.08 5.76 19.73
N LEU A 190 -16.93 5.40 18.44
CA LEU A 190 -15.63 5.19 17.82
C LEU A 190 -14.79 6.47 17.84
N VAL A 191 -15.33 7.58 17.37
CA VAL A 191 -14.56 8.82 17.29
C VAL A 191 -14.24 9.35 18.69
N GLU A 192 -15.13 9.25 19.67
CA GLU A 192 -14.83 9.64 21.06
C GLU A 192 -13.73 8.77 21.67
N ARG A 193 -13.77 7.44 21.47
CA ARG A 193 -12.76 6.51 22.01
C ARG A 193 -11.38 6.73 21.38
N TYR A 194 -11.34 6.93 20.06
CA TYR A 194 -10.10 6.93 19.29
C TYR A 194 -9.60 8.32 18.88
N ASN A 195 -10.30 9.40 19.25
CA ASN A 195 -9.90 10.76 18.89
C ASN A 195 -8.46 11.07 19.31
N ASN A 196 -8.02 10.64 20.50
CA ASN A 196 -6.65 10.91 20.99
C ASN A 196 -5.57 9.97 20.39
N LYS A 197 -5.97 8.95 19.62
CA LYS A 197 -5.03 8.03 18.97
C LYS A 197 -4.53 8.70 17.70
N PRO A 198 -3.22 8.99 17.59
CA PRO A 198 -2.76 9.91 16.57
C PRO A 198 -2.62 9.25 15.18
N ASN A 199 -2.80 7.93 15.11
CA ASN A 199 -2.53 7.08 13.95
C ASN A 199 -3.80 6.51 13.31
N ILE A 200 -4.91 7.24 13.33
CA ILE A 200 -6.20 6.79 12.79
C ILE A 200 -6.51 7.43 11.44
N ILE A 201 -7.07 6.62 10.53
CA ILE A 201 -7.73 7.03 9.30
C ILE A 201 -9.09 6.32 9.27
N TRP A 202 -10.17 7.04 9.02
CA TRP A 202 -11.50 6.47 8.94
C TRP A 202 -11.82 6.00 7.52
N LEU A 203 -12.26 4.75 7.40
CA LEU A 203 -12.56 4.09 6.12
C LEU A 203 -14.05 3.71 6.08
N ASN A 204 -14.95 4.68 5.89
CA ASN A 204 -16.39 4.42 5.83
C ASN A 204 -16.76 3.40 4.72
N GLY A 205 -17.96 2.83 4.71
CA GLY A 205 -18.35 1.80 3.74
C GLY A 205 -17.77 0.43 4.07
N GLY A 206 -17.25 -0.28 3.06
CA GLY A 206 -16.72 -1.64 3.20
C GLY A 206 -17.29 -2.61 2.17
N ASP A 207 -16.72 -2.65 0.96
CA ASP A 207 -17.13 -3.50 -0.17
C ASP A 207 -18.63 -3.38 -0.50
N THR A 208 -19.11 -2.14 -0.48
CA THR A 208 -20.52 -1.79 -0.65
C THR A 208 -20.71 -0.65 -1.66
N PHE A 209 -21.88 -0.61 -2.29
CA PHE A 209 -22.25 0.48 -3.17
C PHE A 209 -22.59 1.74 -2.36
N GLY A 210 -22.10 2.90 -2.77
CA GLY A 210 -22.38 4.16 -2.06
C GLY A 210 -23.79 4.68 -2.25
N ASN A 211 -24.51 4.22 -3.29
CA ASN A 211 -25.91 4.54 -3.55
C ASN A 211 -26.91 3.55 -2.91
N GLU A 212 -26.43 2.54 -2.18
CA GLU A 212 -27.25 1.62 -1.39
C GLU A 212 -27.09 1.94 0.10
N HIS A 213 -28.21 2.08 0.84
CA HIS A 213 -28.20 2.50 2.25
C HIS A 213 -27.42 3.80 2.48
N THR A 214 -27.51 4.72 1.53
CA THR A 214 -26.75 5.99 1.50
C THR A 214 -26.90 6.76 2.80
N GLU A 215 -28.10 6.78 3.38
CA GLU A 215 -28.43 7.43 4.65
C GLU A 215 -27.63 6.89 5.83
N VAL A 216 -27.32 5.59 5.86
CA VAL A 216 -26.47 4.98 6.90
C VAL A 216 -25.03 5.45 6.72
N TRP A 217 -24.52 5.43 5.48
CA TRP A 217 -23.14 5.86 5.19
C TRP A 217 -22.93 7.35 5.44
N GLN A 218 -23.92 8.20 5.10
CA GLN A 218 -23.91 9.62 5.42
C GLN A 218 -23.87 9.84 6.92
N ALA A 219 -24.72 9.16 7.69
CA ALA A 219 -24.73 9.28 9.14
C ALA A 219 -23.38 8.91 9.78
N ILE A 220 -22.70 7.87 9.28
CA ILE A 220 -21.34 7.54 9.72
C ILE A 220 -20.37 8.67 9.36
N GLY A 221 -20.31 9.09 8.10
CA GLY A 221 -19.37 10.10 7.63
C GLY A 221 -19.53 11.45 8.34
N GLU A 222 -20.76 11.94 8.44
CA GLU A 222 -21.10 13.19 9.12
C GLU A 222 -20.81 13.12 10.62
N THR A 223 -21.13 12.01 11.29
CA THR A 223 -20.86 11.85 12.72
C THR A 223 -19.37 11.81 13.00
N LEU A 224 -18.59 11.07 12.19
CA LEU A 224 -17.14 11.04 12.32
C LEU A 224 -16.57 12.45 12.12
N ALA A 225 -16.95 13.15 11.04
CA ALA A 225 -16.44 14.50 10.77
C ALA A 225 -16.81 15.52 11.86
N ALA A 226 -18.04 15.49 12.35
CA ALA A 226 -18.52 16.44 13.36
C ALA A 226 -17.80 16.32 14.72
N ASN A 227 -17.22 15.16 15.02
CA ASN A 227 -16.62 14.85 16.33
C ASN A 227 -15.11 14.55 16.23
N ASN A 228 -14.43 15.02 15.17
CA ASN A 228 -13.03 14.72 14.85
C ASN A 228 -12.11 15.95 15.01
N PRO A 229 -11.87 16.44 16.23
CA PRO A 229 -11.04 17.63 16.46
C PRO A 229 -9.57 17.43 16.07
N ASN A 230 -9.08 16.18 16.06
CA ASN A 230 -7.73 15.84 15.61
C ASN A 230 -7.59 15.67 14.09
N LYS A 231 -8.68 15.89 13.35
CA LYS A 231 -8.72 15.90 11.87
C LYS A 231 -8.13 14.63 11.24
N HIS A 232 -8.46 13.47 11.81
CA HIS A 232 -8.19 12.18 11.17
C HIS A 232 -8.85 12.15 9.79
N LEU A 233 -8.12 11.74 8.76
CA LEU A 233 -8.67 11.70 7.41
C LEU A 233 -9.80 10.68 7.31
N ILE A 234 -10.83 11.00 6.53
CA ILE A 234 -12.00 10.14 6.29
C ILE A 234 -12.11 9.86 4.79
N THR A 235 -12.33 8.61 4.43
CA THR A 235 -12.66 8.17 3.07
C THR A 235 -13.80 7.15 3.08
N PHE A 236 -14.12 6.56 1.92
CA PHE A 236 -15.11 5.52 1.76
C PHE A 236 -14.55 4.37 0.92
N HIS A 237 -14.60 3.15 1.44
CA HIS A 237 -14.17 1.91 0.78
C HIS A 237 -15.35 1.31 -0.03
N PRO A 238 -15.34 1.42 -1.36
CA PRO A 238 -16.48 1.04 -2.19
C PRO A 238 -16.49 -0.45 -2.53
N ARG A 239 -17.57 -0.90 -3.17
CA ARG A 239 -17.69 -2.22 -3.80
C ARG A 239 -16.63 -2.40 -4.88
N GLY A 240 -16.17 -3.63 -5.08
CA GLY A 240 -15.27 -3.92 -6.19
C GLY A 240 -15.81 -3.47 -7.55
N ARG A 241 -14.87 -2.96 -8.36
CA ARG A 241 -15.06 -2.29 -9.65
C ARG A 241 -15.78 -0.93 -9.57
N GLN A 242 -15.85 -0.32 -8.40
CA GLN A 242 -16.44 1.01 -8.17
C GLN A 242 -15.45 1.98 -7.53
N MET A 243 -15.77 3.29 -7.55
CA MET A 243 -14.99 4.33 -6.88
C MET A 243 -15.87 5.22 -5.99
N SER A 244 -15.38 5.58 -4.80
CA SER A 244 -16.11 6.46 -3.87
C SER A 244 -16.42 7.83 -4.46
N GLY A 245 -15.60 8.27 -5.43
CA GLY A 245 -15.75 9.53 -6.15
C GLY A 245 -17.05 9.64 -6.94
N GLU A 246 -17.75 8.54 -7.20
CA GLU A 246 -19.06 8.56 -7.86
C GLU A 246 -20.17 9.11 -6.97
N TRP A 247 -20.15 8.77 -5.68
CA TRP A 247 -21.25 9.04 -4.77
C TRP A 247 -20.92 10.16 -3.77
N PHE A 248 -19.68 10.15 -3.27
CA PHE A 248 -19.33 10.96 -2.11
C PHE A 248 -18.31 12.07 -2.39
N HIS A 249 -17.92 12.28 -3.65
CA HIS A 249 -16.89 13.26 -3.99
C HIS A 249 -17.21 14.68 -3.50
N GLN A 250 -18.49 15.07 -3.51
CA GLN A 250 -18.93 16.38 -3.03
C GLN A 250 -19.22 16.43 -1.52
N GLN A 251 -19.15 15.30 -0.82
CA GLN A 251 -19.39 15.30 0.62
C GLN A 251 -18.25 15.98 1.37
N ALA A 252 -18.62 16.84 2.32
CA ALA A 252 -17.68 17.60 3.12
C ALA A 252 -16.85 16.70 4.05
N TRP A 253 -17.42 15.58 4.49
CA TRP A 253 -16.71 14.60 5.33
C TRP A 253 -15.71 13.73 4.55
N LEU A 254 -15.73 13.68 3.21
CA LEU A 254 -14.82 12.83 2.43
C LEU A 254 -13.53 13.59 2.09
N ASP A 255 -12.41 13.29 2.75
CA ASP A 255 -11.13 13.99 2.50
C ASP A 255 -10.44 13.52 1.21
N PHE A 256 -10.58 12.23 0.88
CA PHE A 256 -9.97 11.63 -0.31
C PHE A 256 -10.84 10.50 -0.88
N ASN A 257 -10.70 10.23 -2.17
CA ASN A 257 -11.37 9.12 -2.83
C ASN A 257 -10.61 7.81 -2.66
N MET A 258 -11.32 6.70 -2.76
CA MET A 258 -10.76 5.36 -2.82
C MET A 258 -11.57 4.53 -3.82
N PHE A 259 -10.90 3.63 -4.52
CA PHE A 259 -11.54 2.66 -5.41
C PHE A 259 -11.06 1.24 -5.12
N GLN A 260 -11.86 0.27 -5.52
CA GLN A 260 -11.52 -1.15 -5.43
C GLN A 260 -11.45 -1.71 -6.85
N SER A 261 -10.24 -2.01 -7.34
CA SER A 261 -10.06 -2.55 -8.70
C SER A 261 -10.10 -4.08 -8.76
N GLY A 262 -9.88 -4.78 -7.65
CA GLY A 262 -9.87 -6.24 -7.58
C GLY A 262 -11.25 -6.88 -7.80
N HIS A 263 -11.36 -8.18 -8.06
CA HIS A 263 -10.31 -9.17 -8.28
C HIS A 263 -10.49 -9.92 -9.61
N ARG A 264 -11.28 -9.35 -10.53
CA ARG A 264 -11.69 -9.96 -11.81
C ARG A 264 -10.67 -9.72 -12.92
N HIS A 265 -10.48 -10.70 -13.79
CA HIS A 265 -9.72 -10.50 -15.03
C HIS A 265 -10.60 -9.96 -16.17
N TYR A 266 -10.01 -9.59 -17.32
CA TYR A 266 -10.73 -8.93 -18.43
C TYR A 266 -12.04 -9.60 -18.87
N HIS A 267 -12.11 -10.94 -18.94
CA HIS A 267 -13.33 -11.63 -19.42
C HIS A 267 -14.38 -11.84 -18.33
N GLN A 268 -14.03 -11.59 -17.06
CA GLN A 268 -14.96 -11.70 -15.94
C GLN A 268 -15.67 -10.38 -15.63
N ASP A 269 -15.09 -9.25 -16.03
CA ASP A 269 -15.64 -7.93 -15.72
C ASP A 269 -16.74 -7.50 -16.71
N ILE A 270 -17.84 -8.24 -16.68
CA ILE A 270 -18.96 -8.11 -17.64
C ILE A 270 -20.26 -7.59 -17.01
N ALA A 271 -20.26 -7.39 -15.69
CA ALA A 271 -21.45 -6.98 -14.95
C ALA A 271 -21.97 -5.61 -15.44
N PRO A 272 -23.30 -5.41 -15.58
CA PRO A 272 -23.88 -4.16 -16.08
C PRO A 272 -23.48 -2.92 -15.27
N GLU A 273 -23.35 -3.07 -13.96
CA GLU A 273 -23.01 -2.02 -13.01
C GLU A 273 -21.50 -1.72 -12.95
N SER A 274 -20.66 -2.51 -13.60
CA SER A 274 -19.20 -2.30 -13.64
C SER A 274 -18.81 -1.38 -14.79
N TYR A 275 -17.72 -0.63 -14.59
CA TYR A 275 -17.04 0.14 -15.66
C TYR A 275 -16.37 -0.74 -16.72
N ARG A 276 -16.28 -2.07 -16.50
CA ARG A 276 -15.65 -3.03 -17.41
C ARG A 276 -14.19 -2.71 -17.72
N PHE A 277 -13.49 -2.15 -16.74
CA PHE A 277 -12.06 -1.84 -16.85
C PHE A 277 -11.20 -3.10 -16.69
N GLY A 278 -11.74 -4.17 -16.10
CA GLY A 278 -10.94 -5.35 -15.76
C GLY A 278 -9.73 -4.94 -14.90
N PRO A 279 -8.53 -5.49 -15.16
CA PRO A 279 -7.32 -5.13 -14.43
C PRO A 279 -6.70 -3.77 -14.84
N ASP A 280 -7.34 -2.95 -15.68
CA ASP A 280 -6.90 -1.57 -16.02
C ASP A 280 -7.19 -0.59 -14.87
N ASN A 281 -6.62 -0.85 -13.69
CA ASN A 281 -6.93 -0.06 -12.49
C ASN A 281 -6.52 1.43 -12.60
N TRP A 282 -5.61 1.77 -13.51
CA TRP A 282 -5.25 3.14 -13.86
C TRP A 282 -6.45 3.99 -14.31
N ARG A 283 -7.49 3.37 -14.88
CA ARG A 283 -8.69 4.08 -15.36
C ARG A 283 -9.48 4.71 -14.21
N TYR A 284 -9.59 4.03 -13.07
CA TYR A 284 -10.22 4.58 -11.87
C TYR A 284 -9.46 5.80 -11.36
N ALA A 285 -8.13 5.68 -11.20
CA ALA A 285 -7.28 6.78 -10.77
C ALA A 285 -7.35 7.98 -11.73
N ALA A 286 -7.35 7.73 -13.05
CA ALA A 286 -7.44 8.78 -14.06
C ALA A 286 -8.79 9.53 -14.03
N LEU A 287 -9.90 8.82 -13.78
CA LEU A 287 -11.21 9.44 -13.62
C LEU A 287 -11.25 10.32 -12.36
N ASP A 288 -10.84 9.79 -11.21
CA ASP A 288 -10.82 10.54 -9.96
C ASP A 288 -9.88 11.76 -10.00
N TYR A 289 -8.73 11.63 -10.69
CA TYR A 289 -7.77 12.72 -10.85
C TYR A 289 -8.37 13.95 -11.57
N GLN A 290 -9.39 13.76 -12.40
CA GLN A 290 -10.04 14.85 -13.15
C GLN A 290 -11.18 15.51 -12.36
N ARG A 291 -11.66 14.91 -11.26
CA ARG A 291 -12.81 15.41 -10.51
C ARG A 291 -12.50 16.74 -9.81
N LYS A 292 -13.56 17.51 -9.55
CA LYS A 292 -13.53 18.80 -8.84
C LYS A 292 -14.55 18.82 -7.69
N PRO A 293 -14.21 19.36 -6.51
CA PRO A 293 -12.89 19.88 -6.11
C PRO A 293 -11.85 18.75 -6.07
N VAL A 294 -10.58 19.08 -6.37
CA VAL A 294 -9.54 18.04 -6.44
C VAL A 294 -9.37 17.39 -5.05
N LYS A 295 -9.32 16.06 -5.03
CA LYS A 295 -9.05 15.25 -3.84
C LYS A 295 -8.02 14.17 -4.19
N PRO A 296 -7.22 13.67 -3.22
CA PRO A 296 -6.37 12.53 -3.46
C PRO A 296 -7.21 11.29 -3.80
N THR A 297 -6.63 10.32 -4.48
CA THR A 297 -7.27 9.01 -4.74
C THR A 297 -6.22 7.90 -4.62
N LEU A 298 -6.65 6.68 -4.28
CA LEU A 298 -5.80 5.49 -4.31
C LEU A 298 -6.61 4.21 -4.51
N ASP A 299 -5.93 3.17 -5.00
CA ASP A 299 -6.48 1.81 -5.09
C ASP A 299 -6.41 1.17 -3.69
N GLY A 300 -7.55 1.09 -3.02
CA GLY A 300 -7.68 0.62 -1.64
C GLY A 300 -7.78 -0.89 -1.54
N GLU A 301 -8.21 -1.56 -2.60
CA GLU A 301 -8.30 -3.02 -2.68
C GLU A 301 -8.13 -3.48 -4.15
N PRO A 302 -6.88 -3.68 -4.60
CA PRO A 302 -6.58 -4.28 -5.89
C PRO A 302 -6.83 -5.79 -5.83
N SER A 303 -6.54 -6.49 -6.94
CA SER A 303 -6.40 -7.95 -6.88
C SER A 303 -5.39 -8.36 -5.81
N TYR A 304 -5.65 -9.41 -5.03
CA TYR A 304 -4.75 -9.83 -3.94
C TYR A 304 -3.78 -10.90 -4.38
N GLU A 305 -2.55 -10.89 -3.86
CA GLU A 305 -1.58 -11.94 -4.15
C GLU A 305 -2.13 -13.29 -3.68
N GLU A 306 -1.97 -14.31 -4.53
CA GLU A 306 -2.49 -15.66 -4.34
C GLU A 306 -4.03 -15.77 -4.26
N ILE A 307 -4.81 -14.75 -4.64
CA ILE A 307 -6.28 -14.89 -4.79
C ILE A 307 -6.62 -15.39 -6.21
N PRO A 308 -7.56 -16.35 -6.38
CA PRO A 308 -8.00 -16.78 -7.71
C PRO A 308 -8.56 -15.60 -8.52
N HIS A 309 -8.33 -15.62 -9.83
CA HIS A 309 -8.95 -14.64 -10.72
C HIS A 309 -10.48 -14.73 -10.59
N GLY A 310 -11.10 -13.64 -10.15
CA GLY A 310 -12.55 -13.59 -9.93
C GLY A 310 -13.04 -14.30 -8.69
N LEU A 311 -12.16 -14.60 -7.71
CA LEU A 311 -12.46 -15.08 -6.36
C LEU A 311 -12.94 -16.53 -6.24
N HIS A 312 -14.00 -16.89 -6.96
CA HIS A 312 -14.85 -18.01 -6.59
C HIS A 312 -14.40 -19.37 -7.16
N ASN A 313 -13.74 -19.38 -8.31
CA ASN A 313 -13.28 -20.61 -8.96
C ASN A 313 -11.81 -20.91 -8.57
N PRO A 314 -11.52 -21.98 -7.79
CA PRO A 314 -10.17 -22.32 -7.33
C PRO A 314 -9.21 -22.78 -8.43
N ASP A 315 -9.76 -23.22 -9.57
CA ASP A 315 -9.01 -23.79 -10.69
C ASP A 315 -8.50 -22.70 -11.66
N LEU A 316 -8.98 -21.46 -11.50
CA LEU A 316 -8.46 -20.34 -12.26
C LEU A 316 -7.06 -19.94 -11.76
N PRO A 317 -6.25 -19.31 -12.64
CA PRO A 317 -4.98 -18.73 -12.24
C PRO A 317 -5.13 -17.78 -11.05
N ARG A 318 -4.05 -17.64 -10.27
CA ARG A 318 -4.00 -16.74 -9.13
C ARG A 318 -3.16 -15.54 -9.45
N TRP A 319 -3.57 -14.38 -8.95
CA TRP A 319 -2.80 -13.15 -9.09
C TRP A 319 -1.45 -13.27 -8.37
N GLN A 320 -0.37 -12.92 -9.07
CA GLN A 320 1.00 -13.11 -8.58
C GLN A 320 1.67 -11.77 -8.23
N ALA A 321 2.82 -11.80 -7.55
CA ALA A 321 3.62 -10.62 -7.22
C ALA A 321 3.79 -9.63 -8.41
N ARG A 322 3.98 -10.16 -9.62
CA ARG A 322 4.12 -9.35 -10.84
C ARG A 322 2.84 -8.60 -11.21
N ASP A 323 1.67 -9.21 -11.02
CA ASP A 323 0.39 -8.53 -11.18
C ASP A 323 0.24 -7.40 -10.18
N LEU A 324 0.60 -7.64 -8.92
CA LEU A 324 0.52 -6.63 -7.86
C LEU A 324 1.42 -5.43 -8.16
N ARG A 325 2.64 -5.66 -8.68
CA ARG A 325 3.48 -4.56 -9.19
C ARG A 325 2.77 -3.80 -10.31
N ARG A 326 2.14 -4.49 -11.28
CA ARG A 326 1.39 -3.80 -12.34
C ARG A 326 0.29 -2.91 -11.77
N TYR A 327 -0.60 -3.45 -10.92
CA TYR A 327 -1.65 -2.67 -10.27
C TYR A 327 -1.07 -1.45 -9.53
N ALA A 328 0.01 -1.64 -8.76
CA ALA A 328 0.63 -0.58 -7.96
C ALA A 328 1.20 0.55 -8.82
N TYR A 329 2.03 0.22 -9.81
CA TYR A 329 2.65 1.23 -10.66
C TYR A 329 1.64 1.88 -11.60
N TRP A 330 0.66 1.15 -12.14
CA TRP A 330 -0.40 1.70 -12.98
C TRP A 330 -1.27 2.72 -12.24
N SER A 331 -1.76 2.38 -11.04
CA SER A 331 -2.58 3.30 -10.23
C SER A 331 -1.80 4.57 -9.85
N VAL A 332 -0.58 4.41 -9.33
CA VAL A 332 0.22 5.57 -8.89
C VAL A 332 0.63 6.45 -10.06
N PHE A 333 1.06 5.89 -11.20
CA PHE A 333 1.49 6.67 -12.36
C PHE A 333 0.31 7.37 -13.04
N ALA A 334 -0.91 6.87 -12.87
CA ALA A 334 -2.13 7.52 -13.32
C ALA A 334 -2.63 8.65 -12.40
N GLY A 335 -1.95 8.91 -11.28
CA GLY A 335 -2.27 10.00 -10.37
C GLY A 335 -2.63 9.57 -8.94
N GLY A 336 -2.58 8.27 -8.63
CA GLY A 336 -2.80 7.79 -7.27
C GLY A 336 -1.81 8.37 -6.25
N ALA A 337 -2.30 8.74 -5.07
CA ALA A 337 -1.52 9.28 -3.94
C ALA A 337 -0.72 8.19 -3.18
N GLY A 338 -1.03 6.94 -3.46
CA GLY A 338 -0.39 5.75 -2.90
C GLY A 338 -1.06 4.48 -3.41
N PHE A 339 -0.88 3.37 -2.70
CA PHE A 339 -1.41 2.06 -3.06
C PHE A 339 -1.58 1.17 -1.83
N THR A 340 -2.64 0.35 -1.79
CA THR A 340 -2.80 -0.71 -0.79
C THR A 340 -2.56 -2.08 -1.42
N TYR A 341 -1.68 -2.88 -0.83
CA TYR A 341 -1.46 -4.28 -1.17
C TYR A 341 -2.33 -5.19 -0.29
N GLY A 342 -2.72 -6.34 -0.83
CA GLY A 342 -3.25 -7.41 -0.01
C GLY A 342 -2.87 -8.78 -0.53
N HIS A 343 -2.95 -9.76 0.36
CA HIS A 343 -2.69 -11.17 0.10
C HIS A 343 -3.87 -12.00 0.59
N ASN A 344 -4.30 -12.99 -0.20
CA ASN A 344 -5.49 -13.80 0.07
C ASN A 344 -5.51 -14.37 1.50
N SER A 345 -4.42 -15.03 1.92
CA SER A 345 -4.31 -15.59 3.27
C SER A 345 -4.15 -14.56 4.39
N VAL A 346 -3.49 -13.42 4.13
CA VAL A 346 -3.14 -12.44 5.17
C VAL A 346 -4.36 -11.60 5.55
N MET A 347 -5.17 -11.15 4.58
CA MET A 347 -6.32 -10.30 4.86
C MET A 347 -7.33 -10.96 5.81
N GLN A 348 -7.45 -12.29 5.73
CA GLN A 348 -8.34 -13.10 6.57
C GLN A 348 -7.63 -13.82 7.72
N PHE A 349 -6.30 -13.62 7.87
CA PHE A 349 -5.45 -14.36 8.82
C PHE A 349 -5.73 -15.86 8.84
N TYR A 350 -5.75 -16.48 7.64
CA TYR A 350 -6.06 -17.90 7.47
C TYR A 350 -5.02 -18.75 8.21
N ARG A 351 -5.50 -19.71 9.00
CA ARG A 351 -4.68 -20.68 9.74
C ARG A 351 -5.26 -22.08 9.62
N GLY A 352 -4.43 -23.11 9.75
CA GLY A 352 -4.90 -24.49 9.74
C GLY A 352 -5.95 -24.73 10.83
N GLY A 353 -7.09 -25.31 10.45
CA GLY A 353 -8.21 -25.57 11.36
C GLY A 353 -9.32 -24.53 11.35
N ASP A 354 -9.21 -23.44 10.57
CA ASP A 354 -10.36 -22.56 10.30
C ASP A 354 -11.45 -23.34 9.54
N ASP A 355 -12.69 -23.33 10.04
CA ASP A 355 -13.85 -23.99 9.41
C ASP A 355 -14.15 -23.41 8.01
N GLU A 356 -13.87 -22.12 7.82
CA GLU A 356 -14.07 -21.42 6.56
C GLU A 356 -12.77 -20.76 6.09
N ARG A 357 -12.32 -21.16 4.89
CA ARG A 357 -11.26 -20.46 4.13
C ARG A 357 -11.89 -19.62 3.03
N ALA A 358 -11.80 -18.30 3.12
CA ALA A 358 -12.30 -17.43 2.07
C ALA A 358 -11.43 -17.57 0.81
N PHE A 359 -12.09 -17.67 -0.35
CA PHE A 359 -11.46 -17.63 -1.68
C PHE A 359 -10.30 -18.61 -1.85
N HIS A 360 -10.45 -19.79 -1.25
CA HIS A 360 -9.54 -20.91 -1.42
C HIS A 360 -8.09 -20.55 -1.05
N ALA A 361 -7.88 -19.86 0.08
CA ALA A 361 -6.54 -19.61 0.62
C ALA A 361 -5.74 -20.93 0.71
N ARG A 362 -4.48 -20.90 0.24
CA ARG A 362 -3.63 -22.10 0.08
C ARG A 362 -2.54 -22.24 1.14
N SER A 363 -2.16 -21.15 1.78
CA SER A 363 -1.07 -21.09 2.76
C SER A 363 -1.55 -20.33 3.99
N GLU A 364 -1.07 -20.70 5.17
CA GLU A 364 -1.33 -19.95 6.39
C GLU A 364 -0.80 -18.51 6.28
N TRP A 365 -1.34 -17.61 7.08
CA TRP A 365 -1.03 -16.19 7.00
C TRP A 365 0.44 -15.87 7.34
N GLN A 366 1.06 -16.61 8.26
CA GLN A 366 2.44 -16.39 8.70
C GLN A 366 3.45 -16.56 7.55
N PRO A 367 3.51 -17.70 6.84
CA PRO A 367 4.40 -17.83 5.67
C PRO A 367 3.98 -16.89 4.53
N ALA A 368 2.68 -16.63 4.36
CA ALA A 368 2.17 -15.69 3.36
C ALA A 368 2.64 -14.24 3.59
N LEU A 369 3.03 -13.87 4.82
CA LEU A 369 3.62 -12.55 5.06
C LEU A 369 4.85 -12.31 4.18
N ASP A 370 5.64 -13.34 3.89
CA ASP A 370 6.89 -13.26 3.13
C ASP A 370 6.70 -13.48 1.62
N ALA A 371 5.46 -13.44 1.13
CA ALA A 371 5.17 -13.44 -0.29
C ALA A 371 5.94 -12.32 -1.03
N PRO A 372 6.46 -12.58 -2.25
CA PRO A 372 7.32 -11.62 -2.93
C PRO A 372 6.67 -10.25 -3.16
N GLY A 373 5.37 -10.20 -3.48
CA GLY A 373 4.66 -8.94 -3.69
C GLY A 373 4.72 -8.02 -2.46
N ALA A 374 4.48 -8.56 -1.27
CA ALA A 374 4.55 -7.81 0.00
C ALA A 374 5.92 -7.14 0.19
N GLY A 375 7.01 -7.85 -0.10
CA GLY A 375 8.37 -7.30 0.00
C GLY A 375 8.72 -6.29 -1.10
N GLN A 376 8.04 -6.32 -2.25
CA GLN A 376 8.36 -5.50 -3.41
C GLN A 376 7.66 -4.13 -3.41
N MET A 377 6.53 -4.00 -2.71
CA MET A 377 5.77 -2.74 -2.65
C MET A 377 6.60 -1.55 -2.14
N GLN A 378 7.56 -1.80 -1.25
CA GLN A 378 8.48 -0.77 -0.75
C GLN A 378 9.27 -0.05 -1.85
N TYR A 379 9.55 -0.73 -2.97
CA TYR A 379 10.33 -0.15 -4.05
C TYR A 379 9.53 0.88 -4.85
N LEU A 380 8.20 0.77 -4.89
CA LEU A 380 7.36 1.84 -5.44
C LEU A 380 7.42 3.08 -4.53
N LYS A 381 7.19 2.90 -3.23
CA LYS A 381 7.27 3.99 -2.24
C LYS A 381 8.62 4.70 -2.28
N LYS A 382 9.72 3.94 -2.30
CA LYS A 382 11.07 4.48 -2.42
C LYS A 382 11.23 5.31 -3.69
N LEU A 383 10.85 4.77 -4.85
CA LEU A 383 10.96 5.48 -6.12
C LEU A 383 10.16 6.79 -6.11
N MET A 384 8.95 6.81 -5.54
CA MET A 384 8.13 8.02 -5.48
C MET A 384 8.67 9.09 -4.52
N LEU A 385 9.42 8.69 -3.50
CA LEU A 385 10.02 9.60 -2.50
C LEU A 385 11.45 10.03 -2.82
N ASP A 386 12.12 9.37 -3.78
CA ASP A 386 13.46 9.74 -4.26
C ASP A 386 13.45 11.00 -5.16
N TYR A 387 12.27 11.52 -5.51
CA TYR A 387 12.05 12.65 -6.42
C TYR A 387 11.09 13.70 -5.81
N ASP A 388 10.96 14.86 -6.44
CA ASP A 388 10.01 15.90 -6.00
C ASP A 388 8.55 15.40 -6.04
N TYR A 389 8.09 14.94 -4.88
CA TYR A 389 6.83 14.25 -4.70
C TYR A 389 5.60 15.08 -5.11
N PHE A 390 5.57 16.36 -4.72
CA PHE A 390 4.37 17.20 -4.86
C PHE A 390 4.20 17.80 -6.27
N SER A 391 5.24 17.77 -7.11
CA SER A 391 5.15 18.24 -8.50
C SER A 391 4.70 17.19 -9.50
N ARG A 392 4.57 15.92 -9.05
CA ARG A 392 4.26 14.80 -9.92
C ARG A 392 2.87 14.94 -10.56
N ILE A 393 2.80 14.68 -11.85
CA ILE A 393 1.54 14.57 -12.61
C ILE A 393 1.59 13.33 -13.52
N PRO A 394 0.44 12.68 -13.80
CA PRO A 394 0.33 11.75 -14.92
C PRO A 394 0.55 12.51 -16.24
N ASP A 395 1.37 11.98 -17.14
CA ASP A 395 1.60 12.60 -18.46
C ASP A 395 1.88 11.55 -19.53
N GLN A 396 0.81 11.10 -20.19
CA GLN A 396 0.92 10.12 -21.26
C GLN A 396 1.48 10.68 -22.57
N SER A 397 1.66 12.01 -22.70
CA SER A 397 2.33 12.59 -23.86
C SER A 397 3.82 12.26 -23.93
N LEU A 398 4.37 11.65 -22.88
CA LEU A 398 5.73 11.11 -22.85
C LEU A 398 5.89 9.86 -23.74
N VAL A 399 4.82 9.10 -24.00
CA VAL A 399 4.89 7.82 -24.70
C VAL A 399 4.29 7.93 -26.10
N LEU A 400 5.08 7.61 -27.13
CA LEU A 400 4.70 7.75 -28.54
C LEU A 400 4.22 6.43 -29.17
N ASN A 401 4.45 5.29 -28.51
CA ASN A 401 4.11 3.95 -28.98
C ASN A 401 3.26 3.19 -27.94
N ASN A 402 2.28 3.86 -27.34
CA ASN A 402 1.49 3.28 -26.27
C ASN A 402 0.71 2.03 -26.76
N GLY A 403 0.28 1.19 -25.82
CA GLY A 403 -0.47 -0.03 -26.11
C GLY A 403 -1.74 -0.14 -25.26
N GLU A 404 -2.48 -1.21 -25.50
CA GLU A 404 -3.68 -1.55 -24.74
C GLU A 404 -3.37 -2.67 -23.74
N LYS A 405 -4.21 -2.78 -22.70
CA LYS A 405 -4.11 -3.82 -21.68
C LYS A 405 -2.67 -3.88 -21.14
N PHE A 406 -2.07 -5.07 -21.09
CA PHE A 406 -0.73 -5.27 -20.58
C PHE A 406 0.38 -4.56 -21.37
N GLU A 407 0.14 -4.16 -22.63
CA GLU A 407 1.09 -3.38 -23.44
C GLU A 407 1.01 -1.87 -23.17
N TRP A 408 0.11 -1.44 -22.29
CA TRP A 408 0.00 -0.04 -21.84
C TRP A 408 1.21 0.37 -21.00
N LEU A 409 1.81 1.48 -21.40
CA LEU A 409 2.94 2.11 -20.69
C LEU A 409 2.38 3.22 -19.79
N ALA A 410 2.59 3.09 -18.48
CA ALA A 410 2.15 4.09 -17.52
C ALA A 410 3.20 5.19 -17.43
N ALA A 411 2.86 6.46 -17.63
CA ALA A 411 3.83 7.55 -17.63
C ALA A 411 3.43 8.70 -16.70
N CYS A 412 4.39 9.17 -15.90
CA CYS A 412 4.26 10.35 -15.04
C CYS A 412 5.54 11.18 -15.06
N ARG A 413 5.46 12.44 -14.65
CA ARG A 413 6.62 13.34 -14.52
C ARG A 413 6.44 14.35 -13.40
N GLY A 414 7.56 14.85 -12.88
CA GLY A 414 7.62 16.10 -12.13
C GLY A 414 8.19 17.22 -12.99
N ARG A 415 8.85 18.18 -12.35
CA ARG A 415 9.52 19.30 -13.05
C ARG A 415 10.79 18.86 -13.77
N ASP A 416 11.63 18.10 -13.08
CA ASP A 416 13.00 17.76 -13.49
C ASP A 416 13.20 16.24 -13.70
N TYR A 417 12.13 15.44 -13.63
CA TYR A 417 12.19 14.00 -13.86
C TYR A 417 10.93 13.48 -14.56
N ALA A 418 11.06 12.35 -15.26
CA ALA A 418 9.94 11.62 -15.81
C ALA A 418 10.17 10.11 -15.67
N MET A 419 9.08 9.36 -15.57
CA MET A 419 9.09 7.92 -15.36
C MET A 419 8.09 7.24 -16.29
N VAL A 420 8.47 6.07 -16.83
CA VAL A 420 7.57 5.22 -17.61
C VAL A 420 7.67 3.78 -17.09
N TYR A 421 6.58 3.26 -16.51
CA TYR A 421 6.46 1.86 -16.13
C TYR A 421 6.05 1.01 -17.32
N ASN A 422 6.79 -0.07 -17.53
CA ASN A 422 6.65 -0.98 -18.64
C ASN A 422 6.50 -2.40 -18.09
N TYR A 423 5.31 -2.98 -18.26
CA TYR A 423 4.99 -4.29 -17.71
C TYR A 423 5.55 -5.46 -18.54
N THR A 424 5.61 -5.31 -19.87
CA THR A 424 5.89 -6.41 -20.82
C THR A 424 7.35 -6.48 -21.25
N GLY A 425 8.13 -5.44 -20.96
CA GLY A 425 9.52 -5.34 -21.39
C GLY A 425 9.68 -4.92 -22.87
N ARG A 426 8.60 -4.45 -23.51
CA ARG A 426 8.63 -3.91 -24.88
C ARG A 426 9.50 -2.66 -24.98
N GLU A 427 9.83 -2.21 -26.18
CA GLU A 427 10.51 -0.91 -26.35
C GLU A 427 9.62 0.28 -25.96
N ILE A 428 10.24 1.33 -25.41
CA ILE A 428 9.58 2.60 -25.07
C ILE A 428 10.06 3.67 -26.04
N LYS A 429 9.18 4.16 -26.92
CA LYS A 429 9.44 5.34 -27.74
C LYS A 429 8.98 6.58 -26.98
N MET A 430 9.92 7.33 -26.44
CA MET A 430 9.68 8.45 -25.54
C MET A 430 9.84 9.81 -26.21
N GLN A 431 8.96 10.76 -25.89
CA GLN A 431 9.09 12.17 -26.21
C GLN A 431 9.94 12.88 -25.14
N LEU A 432 11.10 13.39 -25.52
CA LEU A 432 11.99 14.19 -24.65
C LEU A 432 11.65 15.68 -24.74
N GLY A 433 12.21 16.49 -23.82
CA GLY A 433 11.94 17.93 -23.71
C GLY A 433 10.71 18.30 -22.88
N LYS A 434 10.19 17.34 -22.10
CA LYS A 434 9.01 17.50 -21.24
C LYS A 434 9.37 17.75 -19.76
N VAL A 435 10.65 17.70 -19.43
CA VAL A 435 11.23 17.99 -18.10
C VAL A 435 12.26 19.11 -18.25
N SER A 436 12.64 19.79 -17.17
CA SER A 436 13.63 20.87 -17.19
C SER A 436 15.03 20.39 -17.59
N GLY A 437 15.90 21.34 -17.96
CA GLY A 437 17.31 21.09 -18.30
C GLY A 437 17.55 20.75 -19.77
N GLN A 438 18.76 21.02 -20.26
CA GLN A 438 19.15 20.75 -21.64
C GLN A 438 19.56 19.29 -21.88
N ARG A 439 19.95 18.59 -20.81
CA ARG A 439 20.38 17.19 -20.84
C ARG A 439 19.66 16.40 -19.77
N ILE A 440 19.48 15.11 -20.04
CA ILE A 440 18.91 14.14 -19.09
C ILE A 440 19.89 12.98 -18.85
N LEU A 441 19.83 12.42 -17.65
CA LEU A 441 20.38 11.12 -17.30
C LEU A 441 19.23 10.10 -17.35
N ALA A 442 19.39 9.03 -18.13
CA ALA A 442 18.43 7.94 -18.21
C ALA A 442 18.95 6.68 -17.51
N ARG A 443 18.07 6.00 -16.78
CA ARG A 443 18.36 4.79 -16.01
C ARG A 443 17.16 3.84 -16.04
N TRP A 444 17.43 2.54 -15.98
CA TRP A 444 16.43 1.52 -15.70
C TRP A 444 16.33 1.32 -14.19
N TYR A 445 15.12 1.32 -13.64
CA TYR A 445 14.83 0.97 -12.26
C TYR A 445 14.12 -0.37 -12.20
N ASN A 446 14.65 -1.28 -11.39
CA ASN A 446 14.11 -2.62 -11.20
C ASN A 446 13.03 -2.62 -10.10
N PRO A 447 11.73 -2.76 -10.43
CA PRO A 447 10.65 -2.66 -9.46
C PRO A 447 10.62 -3.81 -8.44
N ARG A 448 11.43 -4.86 -8.65
CA ARG A 448 11.53 -6.03 -7.76
C ARG A 448 12.64 -5.89 -6.72
N SER A 449 13.57 -4.95 -6.88
CA SER A 449 14.75 -4.81 -6.01
C SER A 449 15.17 -3.37 -5.69
N GLY A 450 14.57 -2.38 -6.35
CA GLY A 450 14.91 -0.97 -6.18
C GLY A 450 16.28 -0.56 -6.74
N LYS A 451 16.93 -1.42 -7.53
CA LYS A 451 18.24 -1.15 -8.12
C LYS A 451 18.11 -0.37 -9.43
N TYR A 452 19.05 0.56 -9.65
CA TYR A 452 19.19 1.30 -10.90
C TYR A 452 20.30 0.70 -11.78
N THR A 453 20.07 0.68 -13.09
CA THR A 453 21.05 0.39 -14.12
C THR A 453 21.18 1.60 -15.04
N ALA A 454 22.41 2.11 -15.21
CA ALA A 454 22.65 3.28 -16.05
C ALA A 454 22.40 2.97 -17.53
N ILE A 455 21.81 3.94 -18.25
CA ILE A 455 21.68 3.89 -19.72
C ILE A 455 22.65 4.90 -20.34
N GLY A 456 22.58 6.17 -19.92
CA GLY A 456 23.46 7.22 -20.44
C GLY A 456 22.89 8.63 -20.30
N ARG A 457 23.62 9.62 -20.82
CA ARG A 457 23.21 11.03 -20.87
C ARG A 457 22.80 11.42 -22.28
N PHE A 458 21.67 12.13 -22.42
CA PHE A 458 21.10 12.51 -23.72
C PHE A 458 20.69 13.98 -23.74
N ASN A 459 20.61 14.57 -24.94
CA ASN A 459 19.95 15.87 -25.11
C ASN A 459 18.46 15.72 -24.78
N ASN A 460 17.92 16.66 -24.02
CA ASN A 460 16.52 16.66 -23.60
C ASN A 460 15.61 17.27 -24.69
N LYS A 461 15.66 16.70 -25.89
CA LYS A 461 14.88 17.17 -27.05
C LYS A 461 14.64 16.02 -28.02
N GLY A 462 13.53 16.09 -28.74
CA GLY A 462 13.19 15.12 -29.78
C GLY A 462 12.66 13.81 -29.21
N GLN A 463 12.82 12.73 -29.96
CA GLN A 463 12.29 11.41 -29.63
C GLN A 463 13.43 10.44 -29.38
N ARG A 464 13.22 9.47 -28.50
CA ARG A 464 14.21 8.42 -28.25
C ARG A 464 13.55 7.09 -27.91
N THR A 465 14.06 6.01 -28.48
CA THR A 465 13.67 4.66 -28.11
C THR A 465 14.59 4.12 -27.01
N PHE A 466 14.00 3.51 -25.99
CA PHE A 466 14.69 2.84 -24.90
C PHE A 466 14.23 1.39 -24.81
N THR A 467 15.19 0.45 -24.81
CA THR A 467 14.92 -0.98 -24.70
C THR A 467 15.26 -1.47 -23.29
N PRO A 468 14.30 -2.04 -22.54
CA PRO A 468 14.54 -2.60 -21.22
C PRO A 468 15.56 -3.75 -21.27
N PRO A 469 16.28 -4.03 -20.16
CA PRO A 469 17.12 -5.21 -20.08
C PRO A 469 16.30 -6.49 -20.32
N ALA A 470 16.87 -7.44 -21.06
CA ALA A 470 16.25 -8.74 -21.30
C ALA A 470 16.06 -9.51 -19.97
N GLY A 471 15.03 -10.36 -19.92
CA GLY A 471 14.70 -11.13 -18.72
C GLY A 471 13.68 -12.24 -18.97
N SER A 472 13.54 -13.13 -17.99
CA SER A 472 12.46 -14.12 -17.90
C SER A 472 11.10 -13.44 -17.81
N ALA A 473 10.00 -14.17 -18.05
CA ALA A 473 8.64 -13.63 -17.93
C ALA A 473 8.39 -12.85 -16.62
N GLU A 474 8.88 -13.36 -15.49
CA GLU A 474 8.73 -12.73 -14.16
C GLU A 474 9.60 -11.48 -13.93
N SER A 475 10.61 -11.27 -14.78
CA SER A 475 11.57 -10.16 -14.70
C SER A 475 11.42 -9.14 -15.85
N LYS A 476 10.32 -9.19 -16.60
CA LYS A 476 10.08 -8.30 -17.74
C LYS A 476 9.70 -6.87 -17.36
N ASP A 477 9.18 -6.62 -16.16
CA ASP A 477 8.71 -5.28 -15.80
C ASP A 477 9.85 -4.35 -15.37
N TRP A 478 9.85 -3.11 -15.88
CA TRP A 478 10.89 -2.11 -15.63
C TRP A 478 10.29 -0.72 -15.56
N VAL A 479 10.94 0.19 -14.83
CA VAL A 479 10.65 1.62 -14.94
C VAL A 479 11.81 2.30 -15.65
N LEU A 480 11.54 2.98 -16.76
CA LEU A 480 12.47 3.96 -17.30
C LEU A 480 12.39 5.20 -16.44
N VAL A 481 13.52 5.67 -15.91
CA VAL A 481 13.61 6.93 -15.17
C VAL A 481 14.56 7.86 -15.91
N ILE A 482 14.07 9.04 -16.25
CA ILE A 482 14.90 10.14 -16.76
C ILE A 482 14.87 11.30 -15.76
N GLN A 483 15.99 12.00 -15.62
CA GLN A 483 16.08 13.19 -14.78
C GLN A 483 17.02 14.22 -15.40
N SER A 484 16.79 15.50 -15.12
CA SER A 484 17.70 16.59 -15.47
C SER A 484 19.11 16.28 -14.95
N ALA A 485 20.12 16.48 -15.81
CA ALA A 485 21.47 15.95 -15.64
C ALA A 485 22.51 16.97 -15.20
#